data_AF-A0A6N1C8E2-F1
#
_entry.id   AF-A0A6N1C8E2-F1
#
_cell.length_a   1.000
_cell.length_b   1.000
_cell.length_c   1.000
_cell.angle_alpha   90.00
_cell.angle_beta   90.00
_cell.angle_gamma   90.00
#
_symmetry.space_group_name_H-M   'P 1'
#
loop_
_entity.id
_entity.type
_entity.pdbx_description
1 polymer ?
#
loop_
_entity_poly.entity_id
_entity_poly.type
_entity_poly.pdbx_seq_one_letter_code
_entity_poly.pdbx_strand_id
1 'polypeptide(L)'
;MYEYVEYVLANYFNVAIGYSEGEAVSILRVHLASNPTLFIGVRAHVKRAFGDENFSWKEALSRNDVVTFESESEAREYAQNLLWSQVLKL
;
A
#
# COMPACT_ATOMS: atom_id res chain seq x y z
N MET A 1 6.89 2.47 -13.10
CA MET A 1 6.68 3.26 -11.87
C MET A 1 5.34 2.89 -11.29
N TYR A 2 5.25 2.62 -9.98
CA TYR A 2 4.03 2.14 -9.32
C TYR A 2 3.29 3.30 -8.63
N GLU A 3 2.88 4.30 -9.41
CA GLU A 3 2.32 5.58 -8.89
C GLU A 3 1.14 5.40 -7.94
N TYR A 4 0.19 4.49 -8.24
CA TYR A 4 -0.90 4.20 -7.32
C TYR A 4 -0.47 3.54 -5.99
N VAL A 5 0.64 2.79 -5.98
CA VAL A 5 1.21 2.26 -4.72
C VAL A 5 1.80 3.41 -3.92
N GLU A 6 2.64 4.25 -4.55
CA GLU A 6 3.21 5.45 -3.90
C GLU A 6 2.10 6.36 -3.36
N TYR A 7 1.07 6.64 -4.16
CA TYR A 7 -0.06 7.46 -3.76
C TYR A 7 -0.74 6.89 -2.50
N VAL A 8 -1.01 5.59 -2.46
CA VAL A 8 -1.66 4.95 -1.31
C VAL A 8 -0.78 5.02 -0.07
N LEU A 9 0.51 4.69 -0.20
CA LEU A 9 1.43 4.73 0.94
C LEU A 9 1.57 6.16 1.49
N ALA A 10 1.82 7.14 0.61
CA ALA A 10 2.03 8.53 0.99
C ALA A 10 0.79 9.21 1.60
N ASN A 11 -0.42 8.89 1.13
CA ASN A 11 -1.64 9.64 1.49
C ASN A 11 -2.55 8.94 2.50
N TYR A 12 -2.27 7.68 2.85
CA TYR A 12 -3.09 6.93 3.80
C TYR A 12 -2.28 6.32 4.93
N PHE A 13 -1.11 5.76 4.62
CA PHE A 13 -0.34 4.97 5.57
C PHE A 13 0.92 5.67 6.10
N ASN A 14 1.23 6.86 5.59
CA ASN A 14 2.32 7.68 6.11
C ASN A 14 2.03 8.07 7.58
N VAL A 15 3.00 7.81 8.46
CA VAL A 15 2.84 8.03 9.91
C VAL A 15 2.57 9.49 10.28
N ALA A 16 2.98 10.46 9.46
CA ALA A 16 2.74 11.88 9.69
C ALA A 16 1.26 12.27 9.55
N ILE A 17 0.44 11.43 8.90
CA ILE A 17 -1.02 11.64 8.80
C ILE A 17 -1.69 11.41 10.16
N GLY A 18 -1.10 10.57 11.02
CA GLY A 18 -1.59 10.34 12.38
C GLY A 18 -2.80 9.40 12.48
N TYR A 19 -3.16 8.69 11.40
CA TYR A 19 -4.14 7.61 11.47
C TYR A 19 -3.49 6.33 11.99
N SER A 20 -4.22 5.57 12.79
CA SER A 20 -3.87 4.15 12.99
C SER A 20 -4.03 3.39 11.67
N GLU A 21 -3.34 2.26 11.53
CA GLU A 21 -3.42 1.43 10.32
C GLU A 21 -4.89 1.02 10.01
N GLY A 22 -5.66 0.65 11.03
CA GLY A 22 -7.07 0.27 10.85
C GLY A 22 -7.97 1.43 10.39
N GLU A 23 -7.72 2.65 10.86
CA GLU A 23 -8.41 3.84 10.37
C GLU A 23 -8.03 4.14 8.92
N ALA A 24 -6.74 4.10 8.59
CA ALA A 24 -6.23 4.31 7.24
C ALA A 24 -6.83 3.29 6.24
N VAL A 25 -6.89 2.00 6.62
CA VAL A 25 -7.55 0.95 5.83
C VAL A 25 -9.03 1.28 5.63
N SER A 26 -9.74 1.67 6.69
CA SER A 26 -11.18 1.97 6.62
C SER A 26 -11.46 3.15 5.69
N ILE A 27 -10.71 4.24 5.83
CA ILE A 27 -10.83 5.44 4.99
C ILE A 27 -10.50 5.10 3.53
N LEU A 28 -9.41 4.39 3.29
CA LEU A 28 -9.00 4.00 1.94
C LEU A 28 -10.06 3.12 1.28
N ARG A 29 -10.60 2.11 1.98
CA ARG A 29 -11.66 1.24 1.44
C ARG A 29 -12.90 2.02 1.01
N VAL A 30 -13.34 3.01 1.79
CA VAL A 30 -14.47 3.88 1.42
C VAL A 30 -14.14 4.70 0.17
N HIS A 31 -12.92 5.23 0.06
CA HIS A 31 -12.51 5.97 -1.12
C HIS A 31 -12.41 5.08 -2.37
N LEU A 32 -11.85 3.88 -2.24
CA LEU A 32 -11.78 2.91 -3.34
C LEU A 32 -13.17 2.45 -3.79
N ALA A 33 -14.11 2.26 -2.85
CA ALA A 33 -15.49 1.88 -3.16
C ALA A 33 -16.26 2.98 -3.93
N SER A 34 -15.96 4.25 -3.64
CA SER A 34 -16.59 5.39 -4.32
C SER A 34 -15.86 5.82 -5.61
N ASN A 35 -14.66 5.31 -5.87
CA ASN A 35 -13.84 5.66 -7.03
C ASN A 35 -13.33 4.41 -7.78
N PRO A 36 -14.12 3.87 -8.74
CA PRO A 36 -13.77 2.66 -9.49
C PRO A 36 -12.45 2.79 -10.27
N THR A 37 -12.15 3.97 -10.81
CA THR A 37 -10.91 4.23 -11.55
C THR A 37 -9.70 4.08 -10.63
N LEU A 38 -9.76 4.67 -9.44
CA LEU A 38 -8.70 4.55 -8.44
C LEU A 38 -8.55 3.10 -7.99
N PHE A 39 -9.65 2.39 -7.72
CA PHE A 39 -9.61 0.98 -7.35
C PHE A 39 -8.91 0.11 -8.40
N ILE A 40 -9.26 0.28 -9.69
CA ILE A 40 -8.63 -0.45 -10.79
C ILE A 40 -7.13 -0.15 -10.84
N GLY A 41 -6.75 1.12 -10.73
CA GLY A 41 -5.35 1.56 -10.72
C GLY A 41 -4.54 0.97 -9.57
N VAL A 42 -5.03 1.09 -8.34
CA VAL A 42 -4.40 0.52 -7.14
C VAL A 42 -4.27 -0.99 -7.26
N ARG A 43 -5.34 -1.70 -7.62
CA ARG A 43 -5.32 -3.16 -7.77
C ARG A 43 -4.32 -3.62 -8.82
N ALA A 44 -4.26 -2.93 -9.97
CA ALA A 44 -3.33 -3.26 -11.04
C ALA A 44 -1.88 -3.02 -10.63
N HIS A 45 -1.57 -1.88 -10.01
CA HIS A 45 -0.21 -1.55 -9.58
C HIS A 45 0.26 -2.46 -8.45
N VAL A 46 -0.56 -2.70 -7.43
CA VAL A 46 -0.24 -3.62 -6.32
C VAL A 46 0.04 -5.02 -6.87
N LYS A 47 -0.81 -5.54 -7.77
CA LYS A 47 -0.61 -6.86 -8.38
C LYS A 47 0.71 -6.93 -9.16
N ARG A 48 1.02 -5.89 -9.96
CA ARG A 48 2.26 -5.85 -10.74
C ARG A 48 3.49 -5.71 -9.85
N ALA A 49 3.44 -4.88 -8.81
CA ALA A 49 4.54 -4.69 -7.86
C ALA A 49 4.87 -5.98 -7.10
N PHE A 50 3.87 -6.77 -6.70
CA PHE A 50 4.14 -8.09 -6.12
C PHE A 50 4.70 -9.09 -7.16
N GLY A 51 4.39 -8.94 -8.44
CA GLY A 51 4.96 -9.78 -9.50
C GLY A 51 6.37 -9.36 -9.95
N ASP A 52 6.89 -8.24 -9.46
CA ASP A 52 8.17 -7.66 -9.90
C ASP A 52 9.25 -7.94 -8.86
N GLU A 53 10.24 -8.77 -9.21
CA GLU A 53 11.35 -9.14 -8.34
C GLU A 53 12.34 -7.98 -8.11
N ASN A 54 12.31 -6.96 -8.97
CA ASN A 54 13.17 -5.77 -8.83
C ASN A 54 12.50 -4.66 -8.01
N PHE A 55 11.24 -4.83 -7.62
CA PHE A 55 10.55 -3.86 -6.79
C PHE A 55 10.85 -4.11 -5.30
N SER A 56 11.46 -3.13 -4.62
CA SER A 56 11.70 -3.19 -3.18
C SER A 56 10.53 -2.59 -2.40
N TRP A 57 9.79 -3.46 -1.69
CA TRP A 57 8.78 -3.06 -0.72
C TRP A 57 9.41 -2.37 0.48
N LYS A 58 10.61 -2.79 0.89
CA LYS A 58 11.34 -2.15 1.99
C LYS A 58 11.62 -0.68 1.68
N GLU A 59 12.16 -0.40 0.49
CA GLU A 59 12.40 0.99 0.06
C GLU A 59 11.10 1.77 -0.12
N ALA A 60 10.08 1.17 -0.73
CA ALA A 60 8.80 1.85 -0.97
C ALA A 60 8.10 2.26 0.34
N LEU A 61 8.07 1.37 1.34
CA LEU A 61 7.48 1.64 2.65
C LEU A 61 8.28 2.68 3.44
N SER A 62 9.62 2.56 3.42
CA SER A 62 10.51 3.49 4.12
C SER A 62 10.47 4.89 3.48
N ARG A 63 10.54 4.98 2.14
CA ARG A 63 10.47 6.26 1.41
C ARG A 63 9.18 7.03 1.67
N ASN A 64 8.08 6.33 1.92
CA ASN A 64 6.77 6.93 2.20
C ASN A 64 6.48 7.06 3.70
N ASP A 65 7.48 6.90 4.56
CA ASP A 65 7.38 6.94 6.03
C ASP A 65 6.21 6.10 6.58
N VAL A 66 6.02 4.88 6.05
CA VAL A 66 4.98 3.97 6.55
C VAL A 66 5.53 3.14 7.69
N VAL A 67 6.60 2.40 7.42
CA VAL A 67 7.32 1.54 8.38
C VAL A 67 8.67 1.14 7.77
N THR A 68 9.67 0.88 8.60
CA THR A 68 10.99 0.41 8.17
C THR A 68 11.19 -1.04 8.59
N PHE A 69 11.76 -1.86 7.70
CA PHE A 69 12.06 -3.27 7.94
C PHE A 69 13.53 -3.57 7.66
N GLU A 70 14.07 -4.56 8.37
CA GLU A 70 15.44 -5.03 8.19
C GLU A 70 15.59 -5.82 6.88
N SER A 71 14.59 -6.66 6.56
CA SER A 71 14.60 -7.50 5.36
C SER A 71 13.53 -7.13 4.33
N GLU A 72 13.82 -7.40 3.05
CA GLU A 72 12.83 -7.27 1.96
C GLU A 72 11.67 -8.27 2.12
N SER A 73 11.95 -9.46 2.67
CA SER A 73 10.92 -10.48 2.88
C SER A 73 9.85 -10.02 3.88
N GLU A 74 10.25 -9.45 5.02
CA GLU A 74 9.33 -8.92 6.02
C GLU A 74 8.52 -7.74 5.47
N ALA A 75 9.19 -6.81 4.77
CA ALA A 75 8.52 -5.67 4.14
C ALA A 75 7.45 -6.11 3.13
N ARG A 76 7.79 -7.10 2.30
CA ARG A 76 6.89 -7.66 1.30
C ARG A 76 5.71 -8.39 1.96
N GLU A 77 5.94 -9.17 3.01
CA GLU A 77 4.88 -9.85 3.76
C GLU A 77 3.92 -8.84 4.41
N TYR A 78 4.47 -7.80 5.05
CA TYR A 78 3.68 -6.71 5.62
C TYR A 78 2.84 -6.01 4.56
N ALA A 79 3.46 -5.59 3.44
CA ALA A 79 2.74 -4.95 2.34
C ALA A 79 1.65 -5.86 1.75
N GLN A 80 1.90 -7.16 1.67
CA GLN A 80 0.92 -8.13 1.17
C GLN A 80 -0.27 -8.21 2.12
N ASN A 81 -0.03 -8.27 3.42
CA ASN A 81 -1.10 -8.25 4.40
C ASN A 81 -1.89 -6.93 4.30
N LEU A 82 -1.21 -5.78 4.34
CA LEU A 82 -1.82 -4.46 4.31
C LEU A 82 -2.61 -4.20 3.02
N LEU A 83 -1.93 -4.19 1.88
CA LEU A 83 -2.51 -3.75 0.61
C LEU A 83 -3.38 -4.83 -0.04
N TRP A 84 -2.97 -6.10 0.03
CA TRP A 84 -3.73 -7.16 -0.64
C TRP A 84 -4.84 -7.69 0.26
N SER A 85 -4.53 -8.07 1.50
CA SER A 85 -5.49 -8.75 2.38
C SER A 85 -6.44 -7.78 3.08
N GLN A 86 -5.99 -6.62 3.53
CA GLN A 86 -6.83 -5.68 4.27
C GLN A 86 -7.53 -4.66 3.36
N VAL A 87 -6.84 -4.13 2.34
CA VAL A 87 -7.38 -3.08 1.47
C VAL A 87 -8.15 -3.64 0.27
N LEU A 88 -7.54 -4.57 -0.49
CA LEU A 88 -8.09 -5.02 -1.78
C LEU A 88 -9.00 -6.26 -1.70
N LYS A 89 -8.93 -7.03 -0.62
CA LYS A 89 -9.82 -8.16 -0.38
C LYS A 89 -11.16 -7.63 0.14
N LEU A 90 -12.11 -7.45 -0.77
CA LEU A 90 -13.51 -7.16 -0.44
C LEU A 90 -14.22 -8.41 0.06
#